data_AF-A0A091EVP9-F1
#
_entry.id   AF-A0A091EVP9-F1
#
_cell.length_a   1.000
_cell.length_b   1.000
_cell.length_c   1.000
_cell.angle_alpha   90.00
_cell.angle_beta   90.00
_cell.angle_gamma   90.00
#
_symmetry.space_group_name_H-M   'P 1'
#
loop_
_entity.id
_entity.type
_entity.pdbx_description
1 polymer ?
#
loop_
_entity_poly.entity_id
_entity_poly.type
_entity_poly.pdbx_seq_one_letter_code
_entity_poly.pdbx_strand_id
1 'polypeptide(L)' 'NCTGVGDFEACLGNTDEFCPRNISCQCKNQEPFCRCDYFRTGWKEYWYMGPKCNHLWNTLDFILVATVPAGILIIIV' A
#
# COMPACT_ATOMS: atom_id res chain seq x y z
N ASN A 1 13.80 9.82 -9.33
CA ASN A 1 13.50 11.05 -10.10
C ASN A 1 12.41 10.70 -11.11
N CYS A 2 11.30 11.44 -11.10
CA CYS A 2 10.12 11.21 -11.94
C CYS A 2 9.89 12.33 -12.96
N THR A 3 10.82 13.27 -13.10
CA THR A 3 10.73 14.36 -14.08
C THR A 3 10.81 13.79 -15.50
N GLY A 4 9.74 13.95 -16.28
CA GLY A 4 9.65 13.47 -17.66
C GLY A 4 9.36 11.96 -17.80
N VAL A 5 9.03 11.28 -16.71
CA VAL A 5 8.62 9.87 -16.68
C VAL A 5 7.10 9.80 -16.80
N GLY A 6 6.59 8.85 -17.58
CA GLY A 6 5.14 8.64 -17.72
C GLY A 6 4.51 8.13 -16.42
N ASP A 7 3.19 8.32 -16.29
CA ASP A 7 2.46 7.73 -15.17
C ASP A 7 2.54 6.19 -15.23
N PHE A 8 2.75 5.58 -14.07
CA PHE A 8 2.99 4.15 -13.85
C PHE A 8 4.29 3.58 -14.43
N GLU A 9 5.17 4.42 -14.97
CA GLU A 9 6.51 3.99 -15.39
C GLU A 9 7.49 3.93 -14.22
N ALA A 10 8.59 3.20 -14.43
CA ALA A 10 9.62 3.03 -13.41
C ALA A 10 10.35 4.34 -13.09
N CYS A 11 10.60 4.58 -11.81
CA CYS A 11 11.38 5.73 -11.37
C CYS A 11 12.80 5.69 -11.93
N LEU A 12 13.35 6.85 -12.33
CA LEU A 12 14.75 6.96 -12.74
C LEU A 12 15.66 7.22 -11.53
N GLY A 13 16.78 6.50 -11.45
CA GLY A 13 17.81 6.65 -10.41
C GLY A 13 17.69 5.65 -9.25
N ASN A 14 18.50 5.85 -8.20
CA ASN A 14 18.48 4.99 -7.02
C ASN A 14 17.23 5.29 -6.18
N THR A 15 16.45 4.25 -5.87
CA THR A 15 15.20 4.36 -5.11
C THR A 15 15.23 3.58 -3.80
N ASP A 16 16.36 2.95 -3.47
CA ASP A 16 16.57 2.13 -2.27
C ASP A 16 16.29 2.87 -0.95
N GLU A 17 16.42 4.20 -0.93
CA GLU A 17 16.12 5.03 0.24
C GLU A 17 14.62 5.27 0.44
N PHE A 18 13.84 5.22 -0.65
CA PHE A 18 12.41 5.49 -0.67
C PHE A 18 11.60 4.20 -0.64
N CYS A 19 11.86 3.29 -1.58
CA CYS A 19 11.29 1.96 -1.62
C CYS A 19 12.32 0.91 -1.17
N PRO A 20 11.91 -0.12 -0.40
CA PRO A 20 12.77 -1.26 -0.11
C PRO A 20 13.26 -1.94 -1.40
N ARG A 21 14.45 -2.56 -1.36
CA ARG A 21 15.13 -3.19 -2.51
C ARG A 21 14.31 -4.22 -3.31
N ASN A 22 13.23 -4.74 -2.75
CA ASN A 22 12.37 -5.74 -3.40
C ASN A 22 11.04 -5.15 -3.91
N ILE A 23 10.89 -3.83 -3.91
CA ILE A 23 9.64 -3.14 -4.24
C ILE A 23 9.87 -2.20 -5.40
N SER A 24 9.09 -2.37 -6.47
CA SER A 24 9.20 -1.51 -7.65
C SER A 24 8.74 -0.08 -7.34
N CYS A 25 9.59 0.91 -7.62
CA CYS A 25 9.23 2.32 -7.61
C CYS A 25 8.57 2.70 -8.94
N GLN A 26 7.42 3.36 -8.87
CA GLN A 26 6.72 3.91 -10.03
C GLN A 26 6.44 5.40 -9.85
N CYS A 27 6.22 6.11 -10.95
CA CYS A 27 5.90 7.53 -10.94
C CYS A 27 4.40 7.76 -11.18
N LYS A 28 3.80 8.73 -10.48
CA LYS A 28 2.45 9.22 -10.76
C LYS A 28 2.42 10.72 -10.52
N ASN A 29 1.90 11.50 -11.46
CA ASN A 29 1.88 12.97 -11.37
C ASN A 29 3.27 13.57 -11.10
N GLN A 30 4.33 13.00 -11.68
CA GLN A 30 5.73 13.37 -11.42
C GLN A 30 6.21 13.13 -9.96
N GLU A 31 5.44 12.43 -9.14
CA GLU A 31 5.80 12.04 -7.78
C GLU A 31 6.16 10.54 -7.73
N PRO A 32 7.23 10.14 -7.04
CA PRO A 32 7.58 8.73 -6.85
C PRO A 32 6.65 8.07 -5.82
N PHE A 33 6.17 6.87 -6.12
CA PHE A 33 5.43 6.02 -5.19
C PHE A 33 5.93 4.58 -5.26
N CYS A 34 5.87 3.86 -4.14
CA CYS A 34 6.19 2.44 -4.10
C CYS A 34 4.98 1.62 -4.51
N ARG A 35 5.11 0.80 -5.56
CA ARG A 35 4.05 -0.14 -5.93
C ARG A 35 4.19 -1.39 -5.07
N CYS A 36 3.28 -1.51 -4.11
CA CYS A 36 3.23 -2.61 -3.17
C CYS A 36 2.67 -3.88 -3.81
N ASP A 37 3.17 -5.04 -3.37
CA ASP A 37 2.70 -6.33 -3.86
C ASP A 37 1.29 -6.65 -3.37
N TYR A 38 0.56 -7.35 -4.23
CA TYR A 38 -0.75 -7.94 -3.96
C TYR A 38 -0.66 -9.44 -4.25
N PHE A 39 -1.17 -10.25 -3.34
CA PHE A 39 -1.25 -11.69 -3.54
C PHE A 39 -2.55 -12.25 -2.94
N ARG A 40 -3.01 -13.35 -3.53
CA ARG A 40 -4.21 -14.05 -3.08
C ARG A 40 -3.85 -15.43 -2.60
N THR A 41 -4.27 -15.76 -1.38
CA THR A 41 -4.11 -17.10 -0.80
C THR A 41 -5.50 -17.70 -0.57
N GLY A 42 -5.93 -18.57 -1.49
CA GLY A 42 -7.29 -19.13 -1.49
C GLY A 42 -8.36 -18.06 -1.70
N TRP A 43 -9.20 -17.83 -0.69
CA TRP A 43 -10.26 -16.80 -0.70
C TRP A 43 -9.85 -15.48 -0.06
N LYS A 44 -8.65 -15.40 0.53
CA LYS A 44 -8.17 -14.20 1.21
C LYS A 44 -7.27 -13.41 0.28
N GLU A 45 -7.60 -12.15 0.14
CA GLU A 45 -6.79 -11.16 -0.58
C GLU A 45 -5.88 -10.45 0.43
N TYR A 46 -4.60 -10.37 0.09
CA TYR A 46 -3.59 -9.70 0.89
C TYR A 46 -2.92 -8.63 0.03
N TRP A 47 -2.73 -7.46 0.61
CA TRP A 47 -2.02 -6.37 -0.03
C TRP A 47 -1.18 -5.63 0.99
N TYR A 48 0.00 -5.21 0.56
CA TYR A 48 0.82 -4.33 1.36
C TYR A 48 0.40 -2.88 1.16
N MET A 49 0.38 -2.12 2.24
CA MET A 49 -0.02 -0.73 2.31
C MET A 49 1.01 0.10 3.08
N GLY A 50 0.94 1.41 2.91
CA GLY A 50 1.86 2.38 3.49
C GLY A 50 2.96 2.83 2.53
N PRO A 51 3.69 3.90 2.88
CA PRO A 51 4.69 4.52 2.00
C PRO A 51 5.86 3.58 1.66
N LYS A 52 6.10 2.56 2.51
CA LYS A 52 7.15 1.55 2.31
C LYS A 52 6.60 0.13 2.19
N CYS A 53 5.30 -0.03 1.94
CA CYS A 53 4.63 -1.32 1.84
C CYS A 53 4.89 -2.23 3.06
N ASN A 54 4.97 -1.64 4.25
CA ASN A 54 5.31 -2.31 5.50
C ASN A 54 4.10 -2.80 6.29
N HIS A 55 2.88 -2.41 5.89
CA HIS A 55 1.65 -2.84 6.53
C HIS A 55 0.96 -3.90 5.67
N LEU A 56 0.86 -5.13 6.16
CA LEU A 56 0.06 -6.16 5.52
C LEU A 56 -1.41 -5.96 5.89
N TRP A 57 -2.26 -5.81 4.88
CA TRP A 57 -3.71 -5.71 5.05
C TRP A 57 -4.40 -6.84 4.30
N ASN A 58 -5.54 -7.24 4.83
CA ASN A 58 -6.51 -8.07 4.15
C ASN A 58 -7.93 -7.50 4.32
N THR A 59 -8.90 -8.12 3.67
CA THR A 59 -10.32 -7.70 3.74
C THR A 59 -10.87 -7.71 5.18
N LEU A 60 -10.40 -8.63 6.01
CA LEU A 60 -10.79 -8.78 7.41
C LEU A 60 -10.30 -7.60 8.25
N ASP A 61 -9.08 -7.12 8.00
CA ASP A 61 -8.53 -5.93 8.67
C ASP A 61 -9.37 -4.68 8.37
N PHE A 62 -9.81 -4.51 7.12
CA PHE A 62 -10.72 -3.42 6.75
C PHE A 62 -12.07 -3.51 7.45
N ILE A 63 -12.66 -4.70 7.49
CA ILE A 63 -13.92 -4.93 8.21
C ILE A 63 -13.75 -4.59 9.69
N LEU A 64 -12.66 -5.03 10.33
CA LEU A 64 -12.38 -4.75 11.73
C LEU A 64 -12.27 -3.25 11.98
N VAL A 65 -11.47 -2.52 11.19
CA VAL A 65 -11.31 -1.07 11.34
C VAL A 65 -12.65 -0.32 11.18
N ALA A 66 -13.51 -0.77 10.27
CA ALA A 66 -14.83 -0.14 10.07
C ALA A 66 -15.84 -0.49 11.17
N THR A 67 -15.83 -1.71 11.67
CA THR A 67 -16.89 -2.24 12.56
C THR A 67 -16.58 -2.12 14.05
N VAL A 68 -15.32 -2.21 14.45
CA VAL A 68 -14.91 -2.16 15.86
C VAL A 68 -15.34 -0.85 16.54
N PRO A 69 -15.15 0.35 15.94
CA PRO A 69 -15.60 1.59 16.57
C PRO A 69 -17.12 1.62 16.80
N ALA A 70 -17.90 1.13 15.84
CA ALA A 70 -19.35 1.04 15.97
C ALA A 70 -19.76 0.03 17.06
N GLY A 71 -19.11 -1.13 17.12
CA GLY A 71 -19.36 -2.14 18.14
C GLY A 71 -19.05 -1.64 19.55
N ILE A 72 -17.96 -0.89 19.73
CA ILE A 72 -17.60 -0.27 21.01
C ILE A 72 -18.67 0.73 21.44
N LEU A 73 -19.13 1.59 20.52
CA LEU A 73 -20.18 2.56 20.81
C LEU A 73 -21.44 1.88 21.33
N ILE A 74 -21.89 0.78 20.70
CA ILE A 74 -23.08 0.03 21.14
C ILE A 74 -22.99 -0.47 22.59
N ILE A 75 -21.79 -0.82 23.05
CA ILE A 75 -21.57 -1.36 24.41
C ILE A 75 -21.53 -0.24 25.47
N ILE A 76 -21.09 0.97 25.07
CA ILE A 76 -20.92 2.09 25.99
C ILE A 76 -22.24 2.82 26.27
N VAL A 77 -23.24 2.76 25.37
CA VAL A 77 -24.58 3.36 25.57
C VAL A 77 -25.53 2.50 26.39
#